data_AF-A0AB34AFK2-F1
#
_entry.id   AF-A0AB34AFK2-F1
#
_cell.length_a   1.000
_cell.length_b   1.000
_cell.length_c   1.000
_cell.angle_alpha   90.00
_cell.angle_beta   90.00
_cell.angle_gamma   90.00
#
_symmetry.space_group_name_H-M   'P 1'
#
loop_
_entity.id
_entity.type
_entity.pdbx_description
1 polymer ?
#
loop_
_entity_poly.entity_id
_entity_poly.type
_entity_poly.pdbx_seq_one_letter_code
_entity_poly.pdbx_strand_id
1 'polypeptide(L)'
;MIKVNSFYFEIIEEYRECFDETLFANRYADILDKYDYIVGDFGYDQLRLKGFYKDSNKKAELSKRFSTIQDYLLEYCNFGCPYFILRKVPESEIKSRIETEDENAEIPFEENKLQDVKIQPTIQDTEH
;
A
#
# COMPACT_ATOMS: atom_id res chain seq x y z
N MET A 1 -5.11 1.91 1.09
CA MET A 1 -3.97 1.20 0.48
C MET A 1 -3.24 0.44 1.56
N ILE A 2 -2.76 -0.75 1.25
CA ILE A 2 -1.99 -1.60 2.16
C ILE A 2 -0.50 -1.35 1.90
N LYS A 3 0.32 -1.21 2.95
CA LYS A 3 1.75 -0.99 2.79
C LYS A 3 2.51 -2.20 3.29
N VAL A 4 3.18 -2.90 2.37
CA VAL A 4 4.09 -4.01 2.71
C VAL A 4 5.48 -3.70 2.20
N ASN A 5 6.45 -3.72 3.12
CA ASN A 5 7.82 -3.26 2.88
C ASN A 5 7.84 -1.82 2.32
N SER A 6 8.35 -1.66 1.10
CA SER A 6 8.42 -0.38 0.37
C SER A 6 7.38 -0.28 -0.75
N PHE A 7 6.43 -1.22 -0.81
CA PHE A 7 5.42 -1.28 -1.86
C PHE A 7 4.03 -1.07 -1.29
N TYR A 8 3.20 -0.43 -2.12
CA TYR A 8 1.80 -0.21 -1.80
C TYR A 8 0.95 -1.14 -2.64
N PHE A 9 -0.06 -1.71 -2.01
CA PHE A 9 -0.99 -2.65 -2.61
C PHE A 9 -2.42 -2.16 -2.45
N GLU A 10 -3.24 -2.47 -3.44
CA GLU A 10 -4.67 -2.17 -3.49
C GLU A 10 -5.42 -3.48 -3.72
N ILE A 11 -6.44 -3.74 -2.90
CA ILE A 11 -7.30 -4.91 -3.10
C ILE A 11 -8.16 -4.64 -4.33
N ILE A 12 -8.05 -5.50 -5.32
CA ILE A 12 -8.90 -5.48 -6.51
C ILE A 12 -10.15 -6.32 -6.25
N GLU A 13 -9.93 -7.50 -5.67
CA GLU A 13 -10.98 -8.48 -5.44
C GLU A 13 -10.65 -9.27 -4.19
N GLU A 14 -11.69 -9.58 -3.43
CA GLU A 14 -11.62 -10.39 -2.23
C GLU A 14 -12.82 -11.32 -2.18
N TYR A 15 -12.55 -12.60 -1.94
CA TYR A 15 -13.54 -13.62 -1.76
C TYR A 15 -13.50 -14.15 -0.32
N ARG A 16 -14.65 -14.07 0.37
CA ARG A 16 -14.87 -14.52 1.76
C ARG A 16 -14.09 -13.76 2.84
N GLU A 17 -13.80 -12.47 2.64
CA GLU A 17 -13.21 -11.61 3.69
C GLU A 17 -11.96 -12.23 4.33
N CYS A 18 -11.10 -12.84 3.51
CA CYS A 18 -9.97 -13.64 3.94
C CYS A 18 -8.63 -12.88 3.93
N PHE A 19 -8.63 -11.63 3.49
CA PHE A 19 -7.43 -10.83 3.44
C PHE A 19 -7.04 -10.36 4.85
N ASP A 20 -5.81 -10.71 5.25
CA ASP A 20 -5.18 -10.24 6.48
C ASP A 20 -3.82 -9.63 6.11
N GLU A 21 -3.66 -8.33 6.38
CA GLU A 21 -2.44 -7.57 6.09
C GLU A 21 -1.21 -8.16 6.81
N THR A 22 -1.39 -8.63 8.05
CA THR A 22 -0.31 -9.21 8.86
C THR A 22 0.11 -10.55 8.27
N LEU A 23 -0.85 -11.40 7.91
CA LEU A 23 -0.56 -12.70 7.31
C LEU A 23 0.10 -12.53 5.92
N PHE A 24 -0.40 -11.59 5.13
CA PHE A 24 0.15 -11.26 3.83
C PHE A 24 1.60 -10.76 3.96
N ALA A 25 1.87 -9.78 4.84
CA ALA A 25 3.21 -9.26 5.07
C ALA A 25 4.19 -10.35 5.53
N ASN A 26 3.75 -11.26 6.42
CA ASN A 26 4.57 -12.36 6.91
C ASN A 26 4.92 -13.40 5.83
N ARG A 27 4.04 -13.63 4.85
CA ARG A 27 4.29 -14.56 3.73
C ARG A 27 4.88 -13.90 2.49
N TYR A 28 4.90 -12.58 2.44
CA TYR A 28 5.46 -11.84 1.34
C TYR A 28 6.95 -12.14 1.19
N ALA A 29 7.40 -12.36 -0.05
CA ALA A 29 8.78 -12.69 -0.36
C ALA A 29 9.29 -11.76 -1.47
N ASP A 30 10.56 -11.37 -1.41
CA ASP A 30 11.18 -10.41 -2.34
C ASP A 30 11.08 -10.83 -3.82
N ILE A 31 10.99 -12.15 -4.08
CA ILE A 31 10.75 -12.67 -5.43
C ILE A 31 9.44 -12.18 -6.05
N LEU A 32 8.49 -11.74 -5.21
CA LEU A 32 7.20 -11.21 -5.61
C LEU A 32 7.27 -9.74 -6.08
N ASP A 33 8.36 -9.03 -5.76
CA ASP A 33 8.52 -7.60 -6.07
C ASP A 33 8.45 -7.29 -7.56
N LYS A 34 8.83 -8.26 -8.40
CA LYS A 34 8.85 -8.13 -9.86
C LYS A 34 7.46 -8.19 -10.49
N TYR A 35 6.43 -8.59 -9.76
CA TYR A 35 5.08 -8.78 -10.29
C TYR A 35 4.20 -7.56 -10.04
N ASP A 36 3.28 -7.30 -10.97
CA ASP A 36 2.32 -6.19 -10.89
C ASP A 36 1.11 -6.57 -10.02
N TYR A 37 0.77 -7.86 -9.96
CA TYR A 37 -0.38 -8.39 -9.25
C TYR A 37 0.03 -9.56 -8.37
N ILE A 38 -0.55 -9.65 -7.18
CA ILE A 38 -0.35 -10.76 -6.25
C ILE A 38 -1.71 -11.38 -5.95
N VAL A 39 -1.81 -12.68 -6.16
CA VAL A 39 -2.97 -13.47 -5.79
C VAL A 39 -2.60 -14.24 -4.52
N GLY A 40 -3.44 -14.10 -3.50
CA GLY A 40 -3.38 -14.91 -2.29
C GLY A 40 -4.52 -15.91 -2.28
N ASP A 41 -4.23 -17.20 -2.16
CA ASP A 41 -5.25 -18.23 -2.03
C ASP A 41 -4.93 -19.15 -0.84
N PHE A 42 -5.98 -19.72 -0.24
CA PHE A 42 -5.84 -20.56 0.95
C PHE A 42 -5.96 -22.04 0.56
N GLY A 43 -4.80 -22.70 0.47
CA GLY A 43 -4.71 -24.15 0.29
C GLY A 43 -4.44 -24.86 1.61
N TYR A 44 -5.35 -25.74 2.05
CA TYR A 44 -5.22 -26.45 3.34
C TYR A 44 -4.95 -25.49 4.52
N ASP A 45 -5.71 -24.39 4.58
CA ASP A 45 -5.56 -23.31 5.57
C ASP A 45 -4.20 -22.59 5.57
N GLN A 46 -3.39 -22.78 4.53
CA GLN A 46 -2.14 -22.04 4.35
C GLN A 46 -2.27 -21.03 3.22
N LEU A 47 -1.90 -19.79 3.53
CA LEU A 47 -1.80 -18.73 2.54
C LEU A 47 -0.67 -19.02 1.55
N ARG A 48 -1.04 -19.14 0.28
CA ARG A 48 -0.13 -19.24 -0.87
C ARG A 48 -0.17 -17.90 -1.61
N LEU A 49 1.00 -17.38 -1.95
CA LEU A 49 1.12 -16.16 -2.73
C LEU A 49 1.67 -16.48 -4.11
N LYS A 50 0.98 -16.00 -5.14
CA LYS A 50 1.36 -16.16 -6.54
C LYS A 50 1.41 -14.80 -7.23
N GLY A 51 2.53 -14.50 -7.86
CA GLY A 51 2.72 -13.26 -8.61
C GLY A 51 2.33 -13.38 -10.09
N PHE A 52 1.67 -12.35 -10.59
CA PHE A 52 1.23 -12.20 -11.98
C PHE A 52 1.63 -10.82 -12.54
N TYR A 53 1.86 -10.77 -13.85
CA TYR A 53 2.16 -9.58 -14.61
C TYR A 53 0.89 -9.02 -15.26
N LYS A 54 0.90 -7.72 -15.54
CA LYS A 54 -0.11 -7.13 -16.42
C LYS A 54 -0.07 -7.73 -17.83
N ASP A 55 -1.23 -7.86 -18.45
CA ASP A 55 -1.37 -8.45 -19.80
C ASP A 55 -0.63 -7.67 -20.88
N SER A 56 -0.41 -6.36 -20.66
CA SER A 56 0.36 -5.51 -21.57
C SER A 56 1.85 -5.90 -21.67
N ASN A 57 2.37 -6.71 -20.75
CA ASN A 57 3.76 -7.12 -20.75
C ASN A 57 4.01 -8.27 -21.73
N LYS A 58 4.45 -7.93 -22.95
CA LYS A 58 4.76 -8.92 -24.00
C LYS A 58 5.87 -9.90 -23.64
N LYS A 59 6.72 -9.60 -22.65
CA LYS A 59 7.78 -10.49 -22.15
C LYS A 59 7.29 -11.42 -21.03
N ALA A 60 6.09 -11.20 -20.50
CA ALA A 60 5.54 -12.06 -19.46
C ALA A 60 5.13 -13.41 -20.06
N GLU A 61 5.50 -14.47 -19.35
CA GLU A 61 5.03 -15.82 -19.59
C GLU A 61 3.48 -15.84 -19.54
N LEU A 62 2.84 -16.51 -20.49
CA LEU A 62 1.38 -16.51 -20.64
C LEU A 62 0.68 -16.98 -19.36
N SER A 63 1.27 -17.97 -18.67
CA SER A 63 0.81 -18.55 -17.40
C SER A 63 0.83 -17.60 -16.20
N LYS A 64 1.51 -16.46 -16.33
CA LYS A 64 1.69 -15.46 -15.26
C LYS A 64 1.05 -14.14 -15.65
N ARG A 65 0.01 -14.17 -16.49
CA ARG A 65 -0.74 -12.97 -16.89
C ARG A 65 -1.94 -12.73 -15.99
N PHE A 66 -2.41 -11.49 -15.95
CA PHE A 66 -3.61 -11.14 -15.22
C PHE A 66 -4.81 -11.93 -15.75
N SER A 67 -4.91 -12.08 -17.07
CA SER A 67 -5.96 -12.88 -17.72
C SER A 67 -6.02 -14.34 -17.26
N THR A 68 -4.90 -14.93 -16.83
CA THR A 68 -4.82 -16.34 -16.41
C THR A 68 -5.04 -16.55 -14.92
N ILE A 69 -5.25 -15.48 -14.14
CA ILE A 69 -5.53 -15.59 -12.70
C ILE A 69 -6.77 -16.43 -12.45
N GLN A 70 -7.82 -16.23 -13.26
CA GLN A 70 -9.06 -16.99 -13.12
C GLN A 70 -8.83 -18.50 -13.31
N ASP A 71 -8.06 -18.86 -14.34
CA ASP A 71 -7.71 -20.25 -14.62
C ASP A 71 -6.88 -20.84 -13.47
N TYR A 72 -5.93 -20.07 -12.93
CA TYR A 72 -5.14 -20.47 -11.76
C TYR A 72 -6.03 -20.74 -10.54
N LEU A 73 -6.99 -19.85 -10.24
CA LEU A 73 -7.90 -20.07 -9.13
C LEU A 73 -8.77 -21.30 -9.35
N LEU A 74 -9.29 -21.52 -10.56
CA LEU A 74 -10.09 -22.70 -10.88
C LEU A 74 -9.31 -24.02 -10.77
N GLU A 75 -8.02 -24.01 -11.11
CA GLU A 75 -7.17 -25.20 -11.10
C GLU A 75 -6.64 -25.53 -9.69
N TYR A 76 -6.29 -24.50 -8.90
CA TYR A 76 -5.58 -24.67 -7.63
C TYR A 76 -6.39 -24.33 -6.37
N CYS A 77 -7.48 -23.56 -6.49
CA CYS A 77 -8.36 -23.15 -5.40
C CYS A 77 -9.64 -24.00 -5.47
N ASN A 78 -9.77 -24.97 -4.55
CA ASN A 78 -10.93 -25.85 -4.48
C ASN A 78 -12.25 -25.06 -4.28
N PHE A 79 -13.40 -25.69 -4.48
CA PHE A 79 -14.69 -25.02 -4.25
C PHE A 79 -14.79 -24.39 -2.86
N GLY A 80 -15.08 -23.09 -2.81
CA GLY A 80 -15.20 -22.34 -1.57
C GLY A 80 -13.86 -21.96 -0.92
N CYS A 81 -12.73 -22.20 -1.59
CA CYS A 81 -11.42 -21.72 -1.18
C CYS A 81 -11.42 -20.18 -1.13
N PRO A 82 -11.07 -19.56 0.01
CA PRO A 82 -10.90 -18.13 0.11
C PRO A 82 -9.71 -17.67 -0.74
N TYR A 83 -9.85 -16.52 -1.38
CA TYR A 83 -8.75 -15.89 -2.12
C TYR A 83 -8.91 -14.38 -2.16
N PHE A 84 -7.82 -13.69 -2.45
CA PHE A 84 -7.78 -12.25 -2.68
C PHE A 84 -6.79 -11.92 -3.81
N ILE A 85 -7.02 -10.79 -4.48
CA ILE A 85 -6.19 -10.28 -5.57
C ILE A 85 -5.77 -8.85 -5.21
N LEU A 86 -4.46 -8.64 -5.14
CA LEU A 86 -3.84 -7.34 -4.89
C LEU A 86 -3.17 -6.80 -6.15
N ARG A 87 -3.39 -5.52 -6.42
CA ARG A 87 -2.61 -4.73 -7.39
C ARG A 87 -1.47 -4.03 -6.67
N LYS A 88 -0.26 -4.13 -7.20
CA LYS A 88 0.85 -3.28 -6.79
C LYS A 88 0.68 -1.89 -7.38
N VAL A 89 0.65 -0.88 -6.52
CA VAL A 89 0.56 0.52 -6.93
C VAL A 89 1.98 1.05 -7.19
N PRO A 90 2.27 1.52 -8.41
CA PRO A 90 3.58 2.08 -8.73
C PRO A 90 3.77 3.42 -8.04
N GLU A 91 5.01 3.73 -7.66
CA GLU A 91 5.35 4.96 -6.92
C GLU A 91 4.89 6.25 -7.63
N SER A 92 4.89 6.26 -8.97
CA SER A 92 4.36 7.36 -9.77
C SER A 92 2.88 7.63 -9.52
N GLU A 93 2.08 6.58 -9.34
CA GLU A 93 0.63 6.70 -9.07
C GLU A 93 0.39 7.15 -7.62
N ILE A 94 1.27 6.77 -6.69
CA ILE A 94 1.20 7.21 -5.30
C ILE A 94 1.47 8.71 -5.20
N LYS A 95 2.53 9.20 -5.86
CA LYS A 95 2.87 10.64 -5.89
C LYS A 95 1.69 11.47 -6.41
N SER A 96 1.07 11.04 -7.51
CA SER A 96 -0.10 11.73 -8.03
C SER A 96 -1.30 11.74 -7.09
N ARG A 97 -1.52 10.68 -6.28
CA ARG A 97 -2.62 10.65 -5.32
C ARG A 97 -2.37 11.53 -4.09
N ILE A 98 -1.11 11.61 -3.63
CA ILE A 98 -0.71 12.48 -2.51
C ILE A 98 -0.77 13.96 -2.95
N GLU A 99 -0.28 14.29 -4.15
CA GLU A 99 -0.34 15.65 -4.70
C GLU A 99 -1.78 16.18 -4.85
N THR A 100 -2.76 15.31 -5.13
CA THR A 100 -4.17 15.71 -5.20
C THR A 100 -4.87 15.92 -3.85
N GLU A 101 -4.31 15.38 -2.75
CA GLU A 101 -4.83 15.62 -1.39
C GLU A 101 -4.37 16.98 -0.84
N ASP A 102 -3.20 17.47 -1.24
CA ASP A 102 -2.71 18.81 -0.88
C ASP A 102 -3.48 19.96 -1.56
N GLU A 103 -4.14 19.74 -2.71
CA GLU A 103 -5.00 20.75 -3.36
C GLU A 103 -6.41 20.86 -2.75
N ASN A 104 -6.87 19.87 -1.97
CA ASN A 104 -8.19 19.89 -1.31
C ASN A 104 -8.14 20.09 0.21
N ALA A 105 -6.95 20.23 0.79
CA ALA A 105 -6.79 20.71 2.15
C ALA A 105 -6.90 22.25 2.16
N GLU A 106 -8.12 22.78 2.32
CA GLU A 106 -8.27 24.14 2.85
C GLU A 106 -7.49 24.22 4.17
N ILE A 107 -6.51 25.12 4.18
CA ILE A 107 -5.67 25.48 5.30
C ILE A 107 -6.51 26.31 6.29
N PRO A 108 -6.65 25.90 7.58
CA PRO A 108 -6.52 26.89 8.65
C PRO A 108 -5.09 26.89 9.17
N PHE A 109 -4.30 27.83 8.65
CA PHE A 109 -3.04 28.24 9.24
C PHE A 109 -3.42 29.04 10.48
N GLU A 110 -3.53 28.39 11.64
CA GLU A 110 -3.41 29.15 12.88
C GLU A 110 -1.94 29.58 12.99
N GLU A 111 -1.70 30.83 12.60
CA GLU A 111 -0.52 31.59 12.98
C GLU A 111 -0.31 31.43 14.49
N ASN A 112 0.69 30.64 14.87
CA ASN A 112 1.22 30.70 16.22
C ASN A 112 1.82 32.10 16.40
N LYS A 113 1.04 32.96 17.05
CA LYS A 113 1.44 34.27 17.58
C LYS A 113 2.61 34.09 18.53
N LEU A 114 3.82 34.18 18.02
CA LEU A 114 4.98 34.65 18.77
C LEU A 114 5.48 35.93 18.10
N GLN A 115 4.61 36.93 18.11
CA GLN A 115 4.99 38.33 17.95
C GLN A 115 5.07 38.95 19.36
N ASP A 116 6.19 39.59 19.63
CA ASP A 116 6.41 40.58 20.70
C ASP A 116 6.36 40.11 22.17
N VAL A 117 7.41 39.41 22.62
CA VAL A 117 7.89 39.62 23.99
C VAL A 117 9.10 40.55 23.94
N LYS A 118 8.83 41.86 23.95
CA LYS A 118 9.83 42.89 24.29
C LYS A 118 10.16 42.75 25.78
N ILE A 119 11.19 41.98 26.12
CA ILE A 119 11.80 42.07 27.45
C ILE A 119 12.67 43.33 27.44
N GLN A 120 12.20 44.38 28.10
CA GLN A 120 12.99 45.57 28.38
C GLN A 120 14.12 45.21 29.35
N PRO A 121 15.38 45.62 29.12
CA PRO A 121 16.40 45.54 30.15
C PRO A 121 16.14 46.66 31.17
N THR A 122 15.53 46.34 32.30
CA THR A 122 15.51 47.25 33.46
C THR A 122 16.82 47.07 34.21
N ILE A 123 17.77 47.96 33.92
CA ILE A 123 18.87 48.29 34.82
C ILE A 123 18.31 49.27 35.85
N GLN A 124 18.58 49.03 37.14
CA GLN A 124 18.59 49.96 38.29
C GLN A 124 18.75 49.10 39.56
N ASP A 125 19.64 49.30 40.52
CA ASP A 125 20.83 50.13 40.71
C ASP A 125 21.62 49.47 41.85
N THR A 126 22.94 49.63 41.84
CA THR A 126 23.80 49.32 42.99
C THR A 126 23.84 50.56 43.86
N GLU A 127 23.46 50.55 45.14
CA GLU A 127 24.03 51.45 46.15
C GLU A 127 24.01 50.84 47.56
N HIS A 128 25.22 50.77 48.14
CA HIS A 128 25.69 50.82 49.54
C HIS A 128 24.95 50.07 50.67
#